data_AF-A0A7K4JI43-F1
#
_entry.id   AF-A0A7K4JI43-F1
#
_cell.length_a   1.000
_cell.length_b   1.000
_cell.length_c   1.000
_cell.angle_alpha   90.00
_cell.angle_beta   90.00
_cell.angle_gamma   90.00
#
_symmetry.space_group_name_H-M   'P 1'
#
loop_
_entity.id
_entity.type
_entity.pdbx_description
1 polymer ?
#
loop_
_entity_poly.entity_id
_entity_poly.type
_entity_poly.pdbx_seq_one_letter_code
_entity_poly.pdbx_strand_id
1 'polypeptide(L)'
;LECDAFCKEKILHGVLRNVNSQLLVVRPDLNMAAFEDVTDQEMKAGHGMRFNIHYYKTTTTSAGMPVAFSVQVEDKSYYMCCEKECGKMIVRFREGEVPKDIPGESNVIFFKKTFTSCSSSAFKFEYSLEQGMFLAFEEEGCLRKLILKKLSREDEVDETTKITF
;
A
#
# COMPACT_ATOMS: atom_id res chain seq x y z
N LEU A 1 27.00 1.60 -1.84
CA LEU A 1 25.55 1.53 -1.63
C LEU A 1 25.34 1.28 -0.16
N GLU A 2 24.89 2.30 0.57
CA GLU A 2 24.34 2.12 1.91
C GLU A 2 23.03 1.35 1.73
N CYS A 3 22.88 0.23 2.43
CA CYS A 3 21.67 -0.58 2.40
C CYS A 3 20.65 0.11 3.30
N ASP A 4 19.46 0.42 2.79
CA ASP A 4 18.41 1.07 3.59
C ASP A 4 17.93 0.13 4.68
N ALA A 5 18.39 0.32 5.92
CA ALA A 5 17.89 -0.43 7.06
C ALA A 5 16.62 0.24 7.60
N PHE A 6 15.58 -0.55 7.84
CA PHE A 6 14.30 -0.08 8.36
C PHE A 6 14.00 -0.67 9.75
N CYS A 7 13.67 0.19 10.71
CA CYS A 7 13.27 -0.23 12.06
C CYS A 7 11.86 0.30 12.39
N LYS A 8 10.95 -0.58 12.83
CA LYS A 8 9.56 -0.22 13.10
C LYS A 8 9.46 0.82 14.21
N GLU A 9 8.78 1.93 13.94
CA GLU A 9 8.58 3.04 14.88
C GLU A 9 7.20 2.96 15.55
N LYS A 10 6.14 2.90 14.74
CA LYS A 10 4.75 2.93 15.22
C LYS A 10 3.83 2.22 14.24
N ILE A 11 2.64 1.88 14.73
CA ILE A 11 1.56 1.32 13.92
C ILE A 11 0.37 2.26 14.01
N LEU A 12 -0.18 2.65 12.87
CA LEU A 12 -1.46 3.33 12.79
C LEU A 12 -2.52 2.39 12.24
N HIS A 13 -3.74 2.49 12.74
CA HIS A 13 -4.88 1.73 12.26
C HIS A 13 -5.75 2.65 11.41
N GLY A 14 -6.20 2.18 10.25
CA GLY A 14 -7.01 2.99 9.36
C GLY A 14 -7.64 2.20 8.24
N VAL A 15 -8.36 2.92 7.39
CA VAL A 15 -8.91 2.42 6.13
C VAL A 15 -8.19 3.13 4.99
N LEU A 16 -8.12 2.48 3.83
CA LEU A 16 -7.52 3.08 2.65
C LEU A 16 -8.63 3.35 1.65
N ARG A 17 -8.75 4.60 1.19
CA ARG A 17 -9.75 4.98 0.18
C ARG A 17 -9.11 5.59 -1.06
N ASN A 18 -9.65 5.28 -2.24
CA ASN A 18 -9.22 5.91 -3.49
C ASN A 18 -9.88 7.31 -3.67
N VAL A 19 -9.60 7.97 -4.79
CA VAL A 19 -10.20 9.27 -5.17
C VAL A 19 -11.74 9.27 -5.20
N ASN A 20 -12.35 8.10 -5.45
CA ASN A 20 -13.81 7.93 -5.49
C ASN A 20 -14.40 7.62 -4.11
N SER A 21 -13.62 7.76 -3.03
CA SER A 21 -14.00 7.42 -1.65
C SER A 21 -14.32 5.93 -1.43
N GLN A 22 -13.95 5.06 -2.35
CA GLN A 22 -14.16 3.62 -2.24
C GLN A 22 -13.11 2.99 -1.34
N LEU A 23 -13.50 1.97 -0.59
CA LEU A 23 -12.66 1.30 0.41
C LEU A 23 -11.82 0.21 -0.24
N LEU A 24 -10.53 0.16 0.07
CA LEU A 24 -9.70 -0.99 -0.28
C LEU A 24 -10.10 -2.21 0.56
N VAL A 25 -10.45 -3.31 -0.11
CA VAL A 25 -10.83 -4.58 0.50
C VAL A 25 -9.88 -5.67 0.00
N VAL A 26 -9.34 -6.45 0.93
CA VAL A 26 -8.44 -7.57 0.65
C VAL A 26 -9.18 -8.90 0.71
N ARG A 27 -9.04 -9.70 -0.35
CA ARG A 27 -9.60 -11.05 -0.50
C ARG A 27 -8.47 -12.04 -0.81
N PRO A 28 -7.79 -12.58 0.22
CA PRO A 28 -6.64 -13.46 0.05
C PRO A 28 -6.97 -14.75 -0.73
N ASP A 29 -8.19 -15.27 -0.56
CA ASP A 29 -8.75 -16.42 -1.27
C ASP A 29 -8.79 -16.22 -2.80
N LEU A 30 -9.06 -14.99 -3.24
CA LEU A 30 -9.03 -14.60 -4.65
C LEU A 30 -7.67 -14.04 -5.07
N ASN A 31 -6.69 -14.00 -4.16
CA ASN A 31 -5.38 -13.34 -4.34
C ASN A 31 -5.53 -11.91 -4.91
N MET A 32 -6.51 -11.18 -4.39
CA MET A 32 -6.95 -9.90 -4.94
C MET A 32 -7.13 -8.87 -3.82
N ALA A 33 -6.86 -7.61 -4.13
CA ALA A 33 -7.38 -6.47 -3.40
C ALA A 33 -8.00 -5.48 -4.37
N ALA A 34 -9.14 -4.89 -4.02
CA ALA A 34 -9.87 -3.99 -4.89
C ALA A 34 -10.55 -2.88 -4.08
N PHE A 35 -10.79 -1.74 -4.73
CA PHE A 35 -11.55 -0.64 -4.15
C PHE A 35 -13.04 -0.82 -4.43
N GLU A 36 -13.85 -0.75 -3.37
CA GLU A 36 -15.26 -1.09 -3.38
C GLU A 36 -16.12 -0.05 -2.67
N ASP A 37 -17.38 0.06 -3.13
CA ASP A 37 -18.40 0.86 -2.45
C ASP A 37 -18.88 0.10 -1.21
N VAL A 38 -18.30 0.45 -0.06
CA VAL A 38 -18.61 -0.16 1.25
C VAL A 38 -19.13 0.93 2.18
N THR A 39 -20.33 0.71 2.70
CA THR A 39 -20.96 1.56 3.71
C THR A 39 -20.40 1.31 5.11
N ASP A 40 -20.59 2.24 6.04
CA ASP A 40 -20.15 2.08 7.43
C ASP A 40 -20.82 0.88 8.13
N GLN A 41 -22.03 0.49 7.70
CA GLN A 41 -22.74 -0.68 8.22
C GLN A 41 -22.13 -2.01 7.74
N GLU A 42 -21.55 -2.02 6.53
CA GLU A 42 -20.89 -3.18 5.95
C GLU A 42 -19.45 -3.35 6.46
N MET A 43 -18.85 -2.28 7.01
CA MET A 43 -17.53 -2.33 7.62
C MET A 43 -17.49 -3.24 8.85
N LYS A 44 -16.84 -4.39 8.70
CA LYS A 44 -16.66 -5.36 9.78
C LYS A 44 -15.18 -5.63 10.03
N ALA A 45 -14.79 -5.71 11.30
CA ALA A 45 -13.45 -6.11 11.68
C ALA A 45 -13.17 -7.55 11.18
N GLY A 46 -11.95 -7.82 10.73
CA GLY A 46 -11.58 -9.13 10.18
C GLY A 46 -12.08 -9.41 8.77
N HIS A 47 -12.60 -8.44 8.02
CA HIS A 47 -13.03 -8.66 6.62
C HIS A 47 -12.10 -8.00 5.59
N GLY A 48 -10.81 -7.85 5.89
CA GLY A 48 -9.86 -7.31 4.91
C GLY A 48 -10.00 -5.82 4.65
N MET A 49 -10.70 -5.08 5.53
CA MET A 49 -11.08 -3.68 5.33
C MET A 49 -10.27 -2.68 6.17
N ARG A 50 -9.72 -3.13 7.31
CA ARG A 50 -8.98 -2.28 8.27
C ARG A 50 -7.51 -2.66 8.26
N PHE A 51 -6.66 -1.69 7.95
CA PHE A 51 -5.23 -1.87 7.78
C PHE A 51 -4.46 -1.40 9.00
N ASN A 52 -3.41 -2.15 9.30
CA ASN A 52 -2.28 -1.72 10.12
C ASN A 52 -1.23 -1.12 9.18
N ILE A 53 -0.92 0.15 9.37
CA ILE A 53 0.10 0.87 8.62
C ILE A 53 1.32 0.96 9.53
N HIS A 54 2.34 0.16 9.23
CA HIS A 54 3.57 0.06 10.00
C HIS A 54 4.52 1.13 9.49
N TYR A 55 4.83 2.12 10.31
CA TYR A 55 5.81 3.17 10.00
C TYR A 55 7.20 2.72 10.43
N TYR A 56 8.19 2.98 9.60
CA TYR A 56 9.59 2.67 9.87
C TYR A 56 10.43 3.94 9.95
N LYS A 57 11.51 3.89 10.72
CA LYS A 57 12.65 4.80 10.58
C LYS A 57 13.59 4.22 9.54
N THR A 58 14.20 5.10 8.75
CA THR A 58 15.24 4.75 7.78
C THR A 58 16.43 5.69 7.94
N THR A 59 17.61 5.23 7.56
CA THR A 59 18.81 6.04 7.43
C THR A 59 18.75 7.00 6.23
N THR A 60 17.89 6.72 5.24
CA THR A 60 17.77 7.50 4.00
C THR A 60 16.44 8.25 3.94
N THR A 61 16.46 9.53 4.30
CA THR A 61 15.22 10.33 4.52
C THR A 61 14.63 10.97 3.26
N SER A 62 15.35 11.00 2.15
CA SER A 62 14.95 11.72 0.92
C SER A 62 13.83 11.05 0.13
N ALA A 63 13.61 9.74 0.30
CA ALA A 63 12.66 8.97 -0.50
C ALA A 63 11.19 9.12 -0.04
N GLY A 64 10.94 9.67 1.15
CA GLY A 64 9.62 9.75 1.78
C GLY A 64 9.55 8.90 3.05
N MET A 65 8.35 8.79 3.64
CA MET A 65 8.17 8.04 4.90
C MET A 65 7.98 6.54 4.62
N PRO A 66 8.89 5.64 5.01
CA PRO A 66 8.75 4.22 4.73
C PRO A 66 7.63 3.60 5.56
N VAL A 67 6.73 2.90 4.86
CA VAL A 67 5.58 2.21 5.45
C VAL A 67 5.43 0.81 4.86
N ALA A 68 4.84 -0.09 5.64
CA ALA A 68 4.34 -1.37 5.17
C ALA A 68 2.89 -1.54 5.64
N PHE A 69 2.13 -2.39 4.96
CA PHE A 69 0.72 -2.61 5.26
C PHE A 69 0.46 -4.04 5.69
N SER A 70 -0.31 -4.23 6.76
CA SER A 70 -0.96 -5.50 7.04
C SER A 70 -2.44 -5.35 7.30
N VAL A 71 -3.18 -6.43 7.20
CA VAL A 71 -4.63 -6.49 7.32
C VAL A 71 -5.02 -7.80 7.97
N GLN A 72 -6.09 -7.77 8.76
CA GLN A 72 -6.69 -8.99 9.31
C GLN A 72 -7.85 -9.45 8.42
N VAL A 73 -7.82 -10.72 8.05
CA VAL A 73 -8.92 -11.41 7.36
C VAL A 73 -9.22 -12.68 8.16
N GLU A 74 -10.43 -12.74 8.70
CA GLU A 74 -10.87 -13.74 9.68
C GLU A 74 -9.91 -13.78 10.90
N ASP A 75 -9.37 -14.94 11.23
CA ASP A 75 -8.40 -15.16 12.30
C ASP A 75 -6.94 -15.02 11.83
N LYS A 76 -6.72 -14.65 10.57
CA LYS A 76 -5.40 -14.59 9.94
C LYS A 76 -4.93 -13.18 9.66
N SER A 77 -3.61 -13.00 9.75
CA SER A 77 -2.90 -11.77 9.41
C SER A 77 -2.27 -11.90 8.03
N TYR A 78 -2.38 -10.85 7.21
CA TYR A 78 -1.77 -10.79 5.89
C TYR A 78 -1.01 -9.49 5.73
N TYR A 79 0.15 -9.53 5.10
CA TYR A 79 0.91 -8.33 4.75
C TYR A 79 0.97 -8.12 3.24
N MET A 80 0.98 -6.85 2.84
CA MET A 80 1.17 -6.44 1.45
C MET A 80 2.64 -6.58 1.06
N CYS A 81 2.89 -7.19 -0.08
CA CYS A 81 4.21 -7.28 -0.69
C CYS A 81 4.11 -7.22 -2.22
N CYS A 82 5.23 -6.95 -2.87
CA CYS A 82 5.32 -6.93 -4.33
C CYS A 82 6.15 -8.10 -4.82
N GLU A 83 5.64 -8.81 -5.81
CA GLU A 83 6.30 -9.99 -6.37
C GLU A 83 6.36 -9.90 -7.90
N LYS A 84 7.45 -10.40 -8.46
CA LYS A 84 7.61 -10.46 -9.92
C LYS A 84 7.00 -11.75 -10.44
N GLU A 85 6.02 -11.63 -11.31
CA GLU A 85 5.33 -12.74 -11.97
C GLU A 85 5.25 -12.48 -13.47
N CYS A 86 5.72 -13.42 -14.29
CA CYS A 86 5.75 -13.30 -15.76
C CYS A 86 6.36 -11.96 -16.26
N GLY A 87 7.37 -11.45 -15.57
CA GLY A 87 8.04 -10.19 -15.91
C GLY A 87 7.36 -8.91 -15.41
N LYS A 88 6.18 -9.00 -14.79
CA LYS A 88 5.43 -7.87 -14.22
C LYS A 88 5.54 -7.87 -12.70
N MET A 89 5.64 -6.68 -12.10
CA MET A 89 5.54 -6.53 -10.65
C MET A 89 4.06 -6.49 -10.24
N ILE A 90 3.65 -7.34 -9.30
CA ILE A 90 2.26 -7.50 -8.87
C ILE A 90 2.16 -7.33 -7.36
N VAL A 91 1.09 -6.68 -6.89
CA VAL A 91 0.77 -6.58 -5.46
C VAL A 91 0.16 -7.89 -4.98
N ARG A 92 0.66 -8.42 -3.87
CA ARG A 92 0.22 -9.66 -3.23
C ARG A 92 -0.01 -9.45 -1.74
N PHE A 93 -0.88 -10.28 -1.17
CA PHE A 93 -1.10 -10.37 0.26
C PHE A 93 -0.70 -11.75 0.74
N ARG A 94 0.36 -11.82 1.57
CA ARG A 94 0.90 -13.08 2.08
C ARG A 94 0.51 -13.26 3.54
N GLU A 95 0.10 -14.46 3.91
CA GLU A 95 -0.22 -14.81 5.29
C GLU A 95 1.04 -14.66 6.16
N GLY A 96 0.93 -13.98 7.28
CA GLY A 96 2.01 -13.72 8.22
C GLY A 96 2.06 -12.28 8.71
N GLU A 97 3.16 -11.95 9.40
CA GLU A 97 3.38 -10.64 10.01
C GLU A 97 4.44 -9.85 9.26
N VAL A 98 4.30 -8.52 9.27
CA VAL A 98 5.34 -7.63 8.74
C VAL A 98 6.56 -7.66 9.68
N PRO A 99 7.78 -7.89 9.16
CA PRO A 99 9.00 -7.90 9.98
C PRO A 99 9.15 -6.65 10.84
N LYS A 100 9.68 -6.80 12.06
CA LYS A 100 9.94 -5.66 12.94
C LYS A 100 11.14 -4.83 12.47
N ASP A 101 12.17 -5.54 12.03
CA ASP A 101 13.44 -4.99 11.57
C ASP A 101 13.73 -5.56 10.17
N ILE A 102 14.09 -4.68 9.24
CA ILE A 102 14.41 -5.04 7.86
C ILE A 102 15.83 -4.53 7.62
N PRO A 103 16.83 -5.41 7.44
CA PRO A 103 18.23 -5.02 7.41
C PRO A 103 18.65 -4.30 6.11
N GLY A 104 17.76 -4.18 5.13
CA GLY A 104 18.04 -3.64 3.82
C GLY A 104 16.77 -3.42 2.99
N GLU A 105 16.97 -3.38 1.68
CA GLU A 105 15.90 -3.40 0.68
C GLU A 105 14.85 -4.50 0.93
N SER A 106 13.57 -4.17 0.77
CA SER A 106 12.48 -5.12 0.95
C SER A 106 11.31 -4.85 0.04
N ASN A 107 10.67 -5.93 -0.42
CA ASN A 107 9.51 -5.87 -1.30
C ASN A 107 8.19 -5.57 -0.57
N VAL A 108 8.23 -5.28 0.74
CA VAL A 108 7.05 -4.92 1.55
C VAL A 108 6.98 -3.42 1.84
N ILE A 109 8.04 -2.66 1.49
CA ILE A 109 8.18 -1.26 1.86
C ILE A 109 7.70 -0.35 0.72
N PHE A 110 6.95 0.67 1.12
CA PHE A 110 6.52 1.76 0.27
C PHE A 110 6.91 3.08 0.91
N PHE A 111 7.31 4.06 0.11
CA PHE A 111 7.48 5.42 0.57
C PHE A 111 6.16 6.17 0.45
N LYS A 112 5.58 6.50 1.60
CA LYS A 112 4.45 7.41 1.72
C LYS A 112 4.92 8.83 1.39
N LYS A 113 4.35 9.38 0.32
CA LYS A 113 4.55 10.76 -0.16
C LYS A 113 3.22 11.52 -0.13
N THR A 114 3.25 12.84 0.00
CA THR A 114 2.04 13.66 -0.23
C THR A 114 1.63 13.53 -1.71
N PHE A 115 0.32 13.45 -1.96
CA PHE A 115 -0.18 13.27 -3.33
C PHE A 115 0.16 14.49 -4.21
N THR A 116 -0.13 15.69 -3.71
CA THR A 116 0.27 16.97 -4.29
C THR A 116 0.76 17.91 -3.17
N SER A 117 1.54 18.93 -3.52
CA SER A 117 1.98 19.95 -2.55
C SER A 117 0.84 20.74 -1.90
N CYS A 118 -0.32 20.79 -2.57
CA CYS A 118 -1.51 21.51 -2.10
C CYS A 118 -2.45 20.67 -1.22
N SER A 119 -2.22 19.36 -1.08
CA SER A 119 -3.08 18.47 -0.30
C SER A 119 -2.33 17.85 0.87
N SER A 120 -2.78 18.16 2.09
CA SER A 120 -2.21 17.58 3.32
C SER A 120 -2.83 16.24 3.72
N SER A 121 -3.98 15.87 3.13
CA SER A 121 -4.77 14.70 3.52
C SER A 121 -4.74 13.54 2.52
N ALA A 122 -4.19 13.75 1.32
CA ALA A 122 -4.06 12.73 0.29
C ALA A 122 -2.59 12.34 0.08
N PHE A 123 -2.36 11.06 -0.16
CA PHE A 123 -1.04 10.47 -0.27
C PHE A 123 -0.92 9.61 -1.53
N LYS A 124 0.32 9.34 -1.92
CA LYS A 124 0.70 8.29 -2.87
C LYS A 124 1.82 7.44 -2.26
N PHE A 125 1.91 6.18 -2.68
CA PHE A 125 2.82 5.21 -2.10
C PHE A 125 3.71 4.64 -3.18
N GLU A 126 4.99 4.99 -3.14
CA GLU A 126 5.98 4.51 -4.09
C GLU A 126 6.61 3.23 -3.60
N TYR A 127 6.72 2.22 -4.45
CA TYR A 127 7.38 0.97 -4.12
C TYR A 127 8.89 1.18 -3.95
N SER A 128 9.45 0.73 -2.82
CA SER A 128 10.83 1.09 -2.46
C SER A 128 11.90 0.53 -3.40
N LEU A 129 11.62 -0.59 -4.07
CA LEU A 129 12.60 -1.24 -4.96
C LEU A 129 12.50 -0.77 -6.41
N GLU A 130 11.56 0.11 -6.75
CA GLU A 130 11.44 0.62 -8.11
C GLU A 130 10.94 2.06 -8.16
N GLN A 131 11.86 3.00 -8.38
CA GLN A 131 11.55 4.43 -8.49
C GLN A 131 10.49 4.68 -9.57
N GLY A 132 9.52 5.54 -9.27
CA GLY A 132 8.40 5.88 -10.14
C GLY A 132 7.28 4.84 -10.16
N MET A 133 7.36 3.75 -9.40
CA MET A 133 6.35 2.71 -9.35
C MET A 133 5.43 2.92 -8.15
N PHE A 134 4.15 3.24 -8.36
CA PHE A 134 3.24 3.63 -7.28
C PHE A 134 2.09 2.63 -7.11
N LEU A 135 1.58 2.49 -5.89
CA LEU A 135 0.26 1.89 -5.67
C LEU A 135 -0.79 2.73 -6.41
N ALA A 136 -1.64 2.05 -7.16
CA ALA A 136 -2.73 2.65 -7.92
C ALA A 136 -3.92 1.68 -7.99
N PHE A 137 -5.01 2.11 -8.60
CA PHE A 137 -6.06 1.20 -9.05
C PHE A 137 -6.22 1.19 -10.56
N GLU A 138 -6.69 0.06 -11.09
CA GLU A 138 -7.08 -0.12 -12.47
C GLU A 138 -8.51 -0.65 -12.54
N GLU A 139 -9.29 -0.12 -13.47
CA GLU A 139 -10.65 -0.58 -13.73
C GLU A 139 -10.62 -1.81 -14.64
N GLU A 140 -11.12 -2.94 -14.14
CA GLU A 140 -11.28 -4.19 -14.90
C GLU A 140 -12.73 -4.66 -14.76
N GLY A 141 -13.56 -4.27 -15.73
CA GLY A 141 -15.01 -4.47 -15.66
C GLY A 141 -15.63 -3.66 -14.53
N CYS A 142 -16.23 -4.34 -13.55
CA CYS A 142 -16.77 -3.69 -12.34
C CYS A 142 -15.76 -3.58 -11.19
N LEU A 143 -14.58 -4.21 -11.31
CA LEU A 143 -13.57 -4.22 -10.27
C LEU A 143 -12.63 -3.02 -10.43
N ARG A 144 -12.24 -2.40 -9.31
CA ARG A 144 -11.16 -1.41 -9.27
C ARG A 144 -9.97 -2.03 -8.54
N LYS A 145 -9.20 -2.87 -9.23
CA LYS A 145 -8.14 -3.69 -8.62
C LYS A 145 -6.97 -2.82 -8.18
N LEU A 146 -6.40 -3.11 -7.00
CA LEU A 146 -5.14 -2.53 -6.56
C LEU A 146 -3.99 -3.08 -7.39
N ILE A 147 -3.18 -2.20 -7.96
CA ILE A 147 -2.05 -2.54 -8.82
C ILE A 147 -0.82 -1.68 -8.47
N LEU A 148 0.30 -2.00 -9.11
CA LEU A 148 1.42 -1.07 -9.25
C LEU A 148 1.34 -0.41 -10.63
N LYS A 149 1.47 0.91 -10.67
CA LYS A 149 1.54 1.71 -11.90
C LYS A 149 2.85 2.51 -11.99
N LYS A 150 3.54 2.43 -13.12
CA LYS A 150 4.74 3.22 -13.40
C LYS A 150 4.32 4.61 -13.89
N LEU A 151 4.78 5.65 -13.21
CA LEU A 151 4.66 7.04 -13.67
C LEU A 151 5.95 7.48 -14.34
N SER A 152 5.84 8.34 -15.36
CA SER A 152 7.00 8.78 -16.13
C SER A 152 7.79 9.86 -15.39
N ARG A 153 7.12 10.63 -14.53
CA ARG A 153 7.73 11.66 -13.69
C ARG A 153 7.17 11.59 -12.28
N GLU A 154 7.99 11.92 -11.28
CA GLU A 154 7.53 11.92 -9.88
C GLU A 154 6.47 13.00 -9.59
N ASP A 155 6.49 14.10 -10.33
CA ASP A 155 5.53 15.21 -10.22
C ASP A 155 4.26 15.00 -11.06
N GLU A 156 4.19 13.91 -11.83
CA GLU A 156 2.99 13.53 -12.59
C GLU A 156 1.82 13.28 -11.62
N VAL A 157 0.70 13.95 -11.90
CA VAL A 157 -0.54 13.80 -11.12
C VAL A 157 -1.42 12.77 -11.81
N ASP A 158 -1.47 11.58 -11.21
CA ASP A 158 -2.37 10.51 -11.60
C ASP A 158 -3.33 10.22 -10.44
N GLU A 159 -4.60 10.60 -10.58
CA GLU A 159 -5.62 10.42 -9.55
C GLU A 159 -5.85 8.94 -9.17
N THR A 160 -5.44 7.98 -10.02
CA THR A 160 -5.51 6.55 -9.66
C THR A 160 -4.55 6.16 -8.54
N THR A 161 -3.50 6.96 -8.32
CA THR A 161 -2.50 6.76 -7.25
C THR A 161 -2.89 7.43 -5.93
N LYS A 162 -3.97 8.23 -5.95
CA LYS A 162 -4.42 9.01 -4.81
C LYS A 162 -5.13 8.13 -3.80
N ILE A 163 -4.57 8.10 -2.58
CA ILE A 163 -5.12 7.34 -1.46
C ILE A 163 -5.27 8.26 -0.24
N THR A 164 -6.40 8.15 0.45
CA THR A 164 -6.68 8.83 1.72
C THR A 164 -6.81 7.83 2.87
N PHE A 165 -6.53 8.30 4.10
CA PHE A 165 -6.61 7.55 5.36
C PHE A 165 -7.77 8.02 6.22
#